data_AF-A0A928KEE6-F1
#
_entry.id   AF-A0A928KEE6-F1
#
_cell.length_a   1.000
_cell.length_b   1.000
_cell.length_c   1.000
_cell.angle_alpha   90.00
_cell.angle_beta   90.00
_cell.angle_gamma   90.00
#
_symmetry.space_group_name_H-M   'P 1'
#
loop_
_entity.id
_entity.type
_entity.pdbx_description
1 polymer ?
#
loop_
_entity_poly.entity_id
_entity_poly.type
_entity_poly.pdbx_seq_one_letter_code
_entity_poly.pdbx_strand_id
1 'polypeptide(L)'
;MGATGPAGPQGLTGATGPQGPVGATGATGPQGPVGETGPIGPQGPVGETGPAGPQGIPGGVLNFADFYALMPPDNAATVAPGTDVSFPQNGPISSTDITRLDDSSFNLAEIGTYQVYFNVPVDEAGQLILTLNGEDLEYTVSGRAAGATQITGMAIIETTSVDSVLTVRNPASNAAALTITPLAGGTRPVSAHLVIIQIQ
;
A
#
# COMPACT_ATOMS: atom_id res chain seq x y z
N MET A 1 -137.61 68.93 32.45
CA MET A 1 -136.57 68.87 33.49
C MET A 1 -136.47 67.42 33.95
N GLY A 2 -135.29 66.80 33.88
CA GLY A 2 -135.05 65.41 34.31
C GLY A 2 -133.57 65.06 34.14
N ALA A 3 -132.89 64.82 35.25
CA ALA A 3 -131.43 64.70 35.33
C ALA A 3 -130.96 63.22 35.36
N THR A 4 -129.75 63.03 34.80
CA THR A 4 -128.70 62.04 35.09
C THR A 4 -128.94 60.54 34.93
N GLY A 5 -128.01 59.89 34.23
CA GLY A 5 -127.63 58.49 34.43
C GLY A 5 -126.14 58.29 34.12
N PRO A 6 -125.39 57.48 34.90
CA PRO A 6 -123.93 57.39 34.86
C PRO A 6 -123.39 56.68 33.62
N ALA A 7 -122.08 56.83 33.38
CA ALA A 7 -121.37 56.29 32.23
C ALA A 7 -121.37 54.75 32.19
N GLY A 8 -121.68 54.19 31.02
CA GLY A 8 -121.54 52.77 30.73
C GLY A 8 -120.10 52.40 30.31
N PRO A 9 -119.63 51.18 30.63
CA PRO A 9 -118.25 50.76 30.41
C PRO A 9 -117.90 50.59 28.92
N GLN A 10 -116.59 50.67 28.69
CA GLN A 10 -115.90 50.62 27.40
C GLN A 10 -116.22 49.35 26.59
N GLY A 11 -116.64 49.53 25.33
CA GLY A 11 -116.84 48.45 24.37
C GLY A 11 -115.53 47.99 23.73
N LEU A 12 -115.42 46.68 23.50
CA LEU A 12 -114.22 45.95 23.08
C LEU A 12 -113.81 46.18 21.61
N THR A 13 -112.51 45.98 21.39
CA THR A 13 -111.72 46.14 20.16
C THR A 13 -112.23 45.32 18.97
N GLY A 14 -112.31 45.94 17.79
CA GLY A 14 -112.52 45.27 16.50
C GLY A 14 -111.22 44.72 15.89
N ALA A 15 -111.34 43.62 15.13
CA ALA A 15 -110.25 42.70 14.75
C ALA A 15 -109.15 43.27 13.83
N THR A 16 -107.95 42.73 13.99
CA THR A 16 -106.73 42.99 13.19
C THR A 16 -106.88 42.49 11.75
N GLY A 17 -106.46 43.32 10.77
CA GLY A 17 -106.38 42.92 9.36
C GLY A 17 -105.26 41.90 9.07
N PRO A 18 -105.30 41.20 7.92
CA PRO A 18 -104.40 40.09 7.62
C PRO A 18 -102.93 40.52 7.46
N GLN A 19 -102.03 39.59 7.78
CA GLN A 19 -100.58 39.73 7.67
C GLN A 19 -100.13 39.84 6.20
N GLY A 20 -99.21 40.76 5.90
CA GLY A 20 -98.63 40.92 4.56
C GLY A 20 -97.75 39.72 4.14
N PRO A 21 -97.52 39.52 2.82
CA PRO A 21 -96.75 38.39 2.31
C PRO A 21 -95.28 38.45 2.74
N VAL A 22 -94.68 37.27 2.94
CA VAL A 22 -93.25 37.09 3.27
C VAL A 22 -92.38 37.47 2.07
N GLY A 23 -91.33 38.26 2.30
CA GLY A 23 -90.38 38.67 1.26
C GLY A 23 -89.57 37.50 0.69
N ALA A 24 -89.23 37.56 -0.60
CA ALA A 24 -88.48 36.52 -1.30
C ALA A 24 -87.06 36.32 -0.74
N THR A 25 -86.64 35.07 -0.57
CA THR A 25 -85.27 34.71 -0.17
C THR A 25 -84.27 35.11 -1.27
N GLY A 26 -83.21 35.84 -0.91
CA GLY A 26 -82.20 36.32 -1.84
C GLY A 26 -81.40 35.20 -2.53
N ALA A 27 -80.92 35.46 -3.75
CA ALA A 27 -80.15 34.50 -4.55
C ALA A 27 -78.80 34.13 -3.91
N THR A 28 -78.40 32.86 -4.00
CA THR A 28 -77.08 32.37 -3.60
C THR A 28 -75.98 33.02 -4.46
N GLY A 29 -74.94 33.57 -3.82
CA GLY A 29 -73.84 34.25 -4.52
C GLY A 29 -72.98 33.33 -5.40
N PRO A 30 -72.21 33.89 -6.35
CA PRO A 30 -71.38 33.11 -7.27
C PRO A 30 -70.23 32.40 -6.54
N GLN A 31 -69.84 31.22 -7.05
CA GLN A 31 -68.70 30.46 -6.56
C GLN A 31 -67.38 31.22 -6.82
N GLY A 32 -66.50 31.29 -5.82
CA GLY A 32 -65.22 32.01 -5.91
C GLY A 32 -64.23 31.39 -6.90
N PRO A 33 -63.22 32.16 -7.38
CA PRO A 33 -62.25 31.67 -8.35
C PRO A 33 -61.34 30.59 -7.77
N VAL A 34 -60.86 29.68 -8.64
CA VAL A 34 -59.89 28.63 -8.30
C VAL A 34 -58.50 29.26 -8.07
N GLY A 35 -57.81 28.87 -7.01
CA GLY A 35 -56.49 29.41 -6.64
C GLY A 35 -55.38 29.04 -7.62
N GLU A 36 -54.36 29.90 -7.73
CA GLU A 36 -53.21 29.71 -8.62
C GLU A 36 -52.31 28.54 -8.21
N THR A 37 -51.65 27.90 -9.19
CA THR A 37 -50.70 26.81 -8.94
C THR A 37 -49.41 27.35 -8.33
N GLY A 38 -48.92 26.71 -7.26
CA GLY A 38 -47.70 27.15 -6.55
C GLY A 38 -46.40 27.05 -7.37
N PRO A 39 -45.34 27.76 -6.97
CA PRO A 39 -44.07 27.79 -7.70
C PRO A 39 -43.30 26.45 -7.64
N ILE A 40 -42.47 26.20 -8.66
CA ILE A 40 -41.55 25.06 -8.71
C ILE A 40 -40.45 25.25 -7.65
N GLY A 41 -40.12 24.19 -6.90
CA GLY A 41 -39.09 24.21 -5.85
C GLY A 41 -37.66 24.41 -6.38
N PRO A 42 -36.72 24.86 -5.52
CA PRO A 42 -35.33 25.12 -5.92
C PRO A 42 -34.58 23.83 -6.29
N GLN A 43 -33.59 23.95 -7.18
CA GLN A 43 -32.67 22.88 -7.52
C GLN A 43 -31.82 22.48 -6.31
N GLY A 44 -31.61 21.17 -6.10
CA GLY A 44 -30.80 20.64 -5.00
C GLY A 44 -29.30 20.99 -5.12
N PRO A 45 -28.54 20.93 -4.02
CA PRO A 45 -27.12 21.24 -4.02
C PRO A 45 -26.30 20.24 -4.84
N VAL A 46 -25.16 20.69 -5.36
CA VAL A 46 -24.16 19.82 -6.00
C VAL A 46 -23.51 18.94 -4.93
N GLY A 47 -23.32 17.65 -5.23
CA GLY A 47 -22.69 16.69 -4.31
C GLY A 47 -21.21 17.01 -4.03
N GLU A 48 -20.72 16.60 -2.87
CA GLU A 48 -19.33 16.83 -2.46
C GLU A 48 -18.35 15.99 -3.29
N THR A 49 -17.15 16.55 -3.50
CA THR A 49 -16.03 15.81 -4.09
C THR A 49 -15.65 14.64 -3.18
N GLY A 50 -15.49 13.44 -3.74
CA GLY A 50 -15.07 12.26 -2.99
C GLY A 50 -13.69 12.41 -2.33
N PRO A 51 -13.38 11.59 -1.30
CA PRO A 51 -12.10 11.63 -0.62
C PRO A 51 -10.94 11.27 -1.57
N ALA A 52 -9.76 11.80 -1.29
CA ALA A 52 -8.53 11.36 -1.95
C ALA A 52 -8.31 9.85 -1.73
N GLY A 53 -7.80 9.15 -2.75
CA GLY A 53 -7.45 7.73 -2.63
C GLY A 53 -6.29 7.49 -1.64
N PRO A 54 -6.09 6.25 -1.17
CA PRO A 54 -4.98 5.92 -0.28
C PRO A 54 -3.63 6.20 -0.95
N GLN A 55 -2.65 6.66 -0.16
CA GLN A 55 -1.27 6.80 -0.58
C GLN A 55 -0.69 5.41 -0.91
N GLY A 56 0.06 5.29 -2.02
CA GLY A 56 0.73 4.05 -2.39
C GLY A 56 1.83 3.64 -1.39
N ILE A 57 2.13 2.35 -1.31
CA ILE A 57 3.25 1.81 -0.53
C ILE A 57 4.55 2.44 -1.06
N PRO A 58 5.48 2.92 -0.20
CA PRO A 58 6.76 3.43 -0.68
C PRO A 58 7.50 2.34 -1.46
N GLY A 59 7.59 2.49 -2.79
CA GLY A 59 8.46 1.66 -3.62
C GLY A 59 9.86 2.25 -3.65
N GLY A 60 10.83 1.60 -3.01
CA GLY A 60 12.21 2.07 -2.98
C GLY A 60 13.13 1.11 -2.22
N VAL A 61 14.45 1.31 -2.36
CA VAL A 61 15.46 0.67 -1.51
C VAL A 61 15.13 1.00 -0.06
N LEU A 62 14.72 -0.02 0.71
CA LEU A 62 14.45 0.12 2.14
C LEU A 62 15.76 0.12 2.91
N ASN A 63 16.59 -0.90 2.64
CA ASN A 63 17.88 -1.11 3.26
C ASN A 63 18.89 -1.58 2.23
N PHE A 64 20.17 -1.23 2.40
CA PHE A 64 21.26 -1.79 1.61
C PHE A 64 22.50 -2.06 2.46
N ALA A 65 23.29 -3.05 2.06
CA ALA A 65 24.61 -3.33 2.61
C ALA A 65 25.54 -3.85 1.49
N ASP A 66 26.79 -3.40 1.51
CA ASP A 66 27.90 -3.94 0.72
C ASP A 66 28.89 -4.63 1.65
N PHE A 67 29.33 -5.83 1.27
CA PHE A 67 30.39 -6.59 1.93
C PHE A 67 31.44 -6.95 0.89
N TYR A 68 32.71 -6.80 1.23
CA TYR A 68 33.77 -6.99 0.26
C TYR A 68 34.98 -7.71 0.81
N ALA A 69 35.82 -8.17 -0.11
CA ALA A 69 37.13 -8.74 0.16
C ALA A 69 38.19 -8.08 -0.74
N LEU A 70 39.30 -7.65 -0.14
CA LEU A 70 40.45 -7.08 -0.85
C LEU A 70 41.49 -8.15 -1.11
N MET A 71 41.82 -8.41 -2.38
CA MET A 71 42.81 -9.41 -2.74
C MET A 71 44.11 -8.73 -3.18
N PRO A 72 45.26 -9.05 -2.57
CA PRO A 72 45.47 -9.53 -1.19
C PRO A 72 45.15 -8.43 -0.15
N PRO A 73 44.86 -8.74 1.14
CA PRO A 73 45.19 -9.97 1.87
C PRO A 73 44.05 -10.98 2.09
N ASP A 74 42.82 -10.68 1.70
CA ASP A 74 41.64 -11.52 1.97
C ASP A 74 41.60 -12.75 1.04
N ASN A 75 40.88 -13.80 1.48
CA ASN A 75 40.69 -15.06 0.76
C ASN A 75 41.99 -15.78 0.36
N ALA A 76 43.00 -15.82 1.25
CA ALA A 76 44.25 -16.54 0.99
C ALA A 76 44.09 -18.06 0.80
N ALA A 77 43.01 -18.64 1.31
CA ALA A 77 42.64 -20.05 1.11
C ALA A 77 41.61 -20.18 -0.03
N THR A 78 41.67 -21.30 -0.74
CA THR A 78 40.67 -21.66 -1.76
C THR A 78 39.31 -21.95 -1.13
N VAL A 79 38.23 -21.66 -1.83
CA VAL A 79 36.86 -22.02 -1.42
C VAL A 79 36.57 -23.44 -1.88
N ALA A 80 36.53 -24.40 -0.95
CA ALA A 80 36.27 -25.80 -1.27
C ALA A 80 34.80 -26.03 -1.70
N PRO A 81 34.50 -27.09 -2.49
CA PRO A 81 33.10 -27.46 -2.77
C PRO A 81 32.31 -27.68 -1.47
N GLY A 82 31.10 -27.13 -1.43
CA GLY A 82 30.22 -27.13 -0.26
C GLY A 82 30.54 -26.08 0.80
N THR A 83 31.52 -25.19 0.57
CA THR A 83 31.90 -24.11 1.49
C THR A 83 31.58 -22.74 0.92
N ASP A 84 31.49 -21.75 1.81
CA ASP A 84 31.06 -20.39 1.49
C ASP A 84 32.24 -19.45 1.19
N VAL A 85 31.97 -18.46 0.34
CA VAL A 85 32.89 -17.39 -0.02
C VAL A 85 32.93 -16.35 1.10
N SER A 86 34.14 -15.97 1.49
CA SER A 86 34.35 -14.96 2.53
C SER A 86 34.39 -13.54 1.96
N PHE A 87 33.65 -12.62 2.60
CA PHE A 87 33.66 -11.16 2.44
C PHE A 87 33.87 -10.49 3.82
N PRO A 88 35.12 -10.41 4.30
CA PRO A 88 35.45 -10.07 5.68
C PRO A 88 35.32 -8.57 6.00
N GLN A 89 35.11 -7.70 5.01
CA GLN A 89 35.04 -6.25 5.19
C GLN A 89 33.62 -5.71 5.01
N ASN A 90 33.24 -4.72 5.83
CA ASN A 90 32.00 -3.96 5.66
C ASN A 90 32.26 -2.79 4.72
N GLY A 91 31.48 -2.71 3.65
CA GLY A 91 31.34 -1.53 2.81
C GLY A 91 30.29 -0.56 3.37
N PRO A 92 29.72 0.29 2.51
CA PRO A 92 28.59 1.14 2.88
C PRO A 92 27.37 0.31 3.30
N ILE A 93 26.74 0.69 4.42
CA ILE A 93 25.56 0.04 4.99
C ILE A 93 24.56 1.13 5.43
N SER A 94 23.26 0.98 5.12
CA SER A 94 22.23 1.98 5.47
C SER A 94 21.53 1.72 6.80
N SER A 95 21.51 0.49 7.29
CA SER A 95 20.78 0.09 8.50
C SER A 95 21.43 -1.10 9.21
N THR A 96 20.81 -1.58 10.29
CA THR A 96 21.22 -2.78 11.02
C THR A 96 20.45 -4.04 10.61
N ASP A 97 19.57 -3.95 9.62
CA ASP A 97 18.68 -5.06 9.24
C ASP A 97 19.37 -6.06 8.30
N ILE A 98 20.48 -5.64 7.68
CA ILE A 98 21.39 -6.50 6.91
C ILE A 98 22.76 -6.40 7.55
N THR A 99 23.22 -7.49 8.17
CA THR A 99 24.47 -7.49 8.95
C THR A 99 25.32 -8.70 8.65
N ARG A 100 26.64 -8.57 8.81
CA ARG A 100 27.56 -9.70 8.73
C ARG A 100 27.62 -10.43 10.07
N LEU A 101 27.36 -11.75 10.07
CA LEU A 101 27.45 -12.62 11.25
C LEU A 101 28.90 -13.09 11.47
N ASP A 102 29.49 -13.59 10.39
CA ASP A 102 30.90 -13.94 10.27
C ASP A 102 31.38 -13.63 8.85
N ASP A 103 32.64 -13.94 8.52
CA ASP A 103 33.22 -13.57 7.25
C ASP A 103 32.48 -14.11 6.01
N SER A 104 31.60 -15.12 6.12
CA SER A 104 30.91 -15.73 4.97
C SER A 104 29.39 -15.79 5.09
N SER A 105 28.81 -15.36 6.22
CA SER A 105 27.36 -15.41 6.48
C SER A 105 26.78 -14.06 6.88
N PHE A 106 25.59 -13.78 6.34
CA PHE A 106 24.95 -12.47 6.44
C PHE A 106 23.51 -12.62 6.91
N ASN A 107 23.17 -11.93 8.00
CA ASN A 107 21.83 -11.92 8.55
C ASN A 107 20.93 -10.96 7.77
N LEU A 108 19.78 -11.46 7.35
CA LEU A 108 18.63 -10.70 6.86
C LEU A 108 17.60 -10.71 7.99
N ALA A 109 17.61 -9.66 8.82
CA ALA A 109 16.85 -9.61 10.06
C ALA A 109 15.33 -9.65 9.84
N GLU A 110 14.87 -8.99 8.78
CA GLU A 110 13.44 -8.85 8.48
C GLU A 110 12.95 -9.87 7.44
N ILE A 111 11.64 -10.17 7.52
CA ILE A 111 10.93 -10.85 6.44
C ILE A 111 10.75 -9.85 5.30
N GLY A 112 11.17 -10.21 4.10
CA GLY A 112 11.11 -9.29 2.97
C GLY A 112 11.63 -9.85 1.66
N THR A 113 11.63 -8.99 0.65
CA THR A 113 12.22 -9.25 -0.65
C THR A 113 13.56 -8.54 -0.76
N TYR A 114 14.59 -9.28 -1.12
CA TYR A 114 15.97 -8.83 -1.21
C TYR A 114 16.51 -9.03 -2.63
N GLN A 115 17.01 -7.97 -3.24
CA GLN A 115 17.85 -8.07 -4.43
C GLN A 115 19.30 -8.25 -3.98
N VAL A 116 19.93 -9.33 -4.47
CA VAL A 116 21.30 -9.69 -4.13
C VAL A 116 22.15 -9.67 -5.40
N TYR A 117 23.30 -9.02 -5.34
CA TYR A 117 24.32 -9.03 -6.37
C TYR A 117 25.64 -9.49 -5.77
N PHE A 118 26.39 -10.33 -6.48
CA PHE A 118 27.77 -10.62 -6.13
C PHE A 118 28.67 -10.64 -7.35
N ASN A 119 29.95 -10.34 -7.13
CA ASN A 119 31.01 -10.61 -8.08
C ASN A 119 32.24 -11.18 -7.36
N VAL A 120 32.70 -12.35 -7.81
CA VAL A 120 33.83 -13.05 -7.21
C VAL A 120 34.82 -13.43 -8.31
N PRO A 121 36.03 -12.83 -8.34
CA PRO A 121 37.08 -13.24 -9.26
C PRO A 121 37.68 -14.57 -8.78
N VAL A 122 37.68 -15.59 -9.66
CA VAL A 122 38.37 -16.87 -9.37
C VAL A 122 39.29 -17.26 -10.55
N ASP A 123 40.05 -18.36 -10.49
CA ASP A 123 40.92 -18.83 -11.61
C ASP A 123 40.34 -20.05 -12.37
N GLU A 124 39.65 -20.94 -11.67
CA GLU A 124 39.13 -22.21 -12.18
C GLU A 124 37.78 -22.09 -12.89
N ALA A 125 37.44 -23.03 -13.77
CA ALA A 125 36.05 -23.16 -14.21
C ALA A 125 35.16 -23.57 -13.03
N GLY A 126 33.99 -22.97 -12.89
CA GLY A 126 33.11 -23.27 -11.77
C GLY A 126 31.88 -22.39 -11.70
N GLN A 127 31.10 -22.66 -10.66
CA GLN A 127 29.86 -21.96 -10.34
C GLN A 127 29.87 -21.46 -8.90
N LEU A 128 29.05 -20.44 -8.63
CA LEU A 128 28.64 -20.02 -7.30
C LEU A 128 27.11 -20.00 -7.25
N ILE A 129 26.58 -20.22 -6.06
CA ILE A 129 25.14 -20.24 -5.78
C ILE A 129 24.86 -19.46 -4.51
N LEU A 130 23.70 -18.82 -4.40
CA LEU A 130 23.24 -18.25 -3.14
C LEU A 130 22.54 -19.32 -2.30
N THR A 131 22.69 -19.24 -0.98
CA THR A 131 21.98 -20.14 -0.07
C THR A 131 21.23 -19.34 0.97
N LEU A 132 20.06 -19.83 1.37
CA LEU A 132 19.25 -19.22 2.41
C LEU A 132 19.02 -20.25 3.51
N ASN A 133 19.44 -19.92 4.74
CA ASN A 133 19.36 -20.82 5.89
C ASN A 133 20.08 -22.16 5.65
N GLY A 134 21.15 -22.14 4.87
CA GLY A 134 21.95 -23.32 4.51
C GLY A 134 21.45 -24.09 3.29
N GLU A 135 20.25 -23.80 2.79
CA GLU A 135 19.65 -24.45 1.61
C GLU A 135 20.03 -23.72 0.33
N ASP A 136 20.40 -24.49 -0.69
CA ASP A 136 20.82 -23.98 -2.00
C ASP A 136 19.63 -23.39 -2.77
N LEU A 137 19.78 -22.16 -3.29
CA LEU A 137 18.78 -21.52 -4.16
C LEU A 137 19.12 -21.77 -5.63
N GLU A 138 18.65 -22.89 -6.19
CA GLU A 138 19.05 -23.39 -7.53
C GLU A 138 18.87 -22.36 -8.67
N TYR A 139 17.91 -21.45 -8.55
CA TYR A 139 17.65 -20.40 -9.54
C TYR A 139 18.70 -19.26 -9.55
N THR A 140 19.68 -19.29 -8.64
CA THR A 140 20.70 -18.24 -8.46
C THR A 140 22.09 -18.63 -8.99
N VAL A 141 22.23 -19.85 -9.53
CA VAL A 141 23.51 -20.38 -10.01
C VAL A 141 24.10 -19.49 -11.08
N SER A 142 25.32 -19.01 -10.83
CA SER A 142 26.12 -18.23 -11.78
C SER A 142 27.49 -18.87 -11.93
N GLY A 143 27.98 -18.99 -13.16
CA GLY A 143 29.25 -19.66 -13.39
C GLY A 143 30.02 -19.11 -14.56
N ARG A 144 31.20 -19.68 -14.76
CA ARG A 144 32.07 -19.33 -15.87
C ARG A 144 32.93 -20.51 -16.35
N ALA A 145 33.49 -20.35 -17.53
CA ALA A 145 34.60 -21.16 -18.01
C ALA A 145 35.92 -20.77 -17.32
N ALA A 146 36.97 -21.58 -17.51
CA ALA A 146 38.29 -21.32 -16.93
C ALA A 146 38.90 -19.99 -17.45
N GLY A 147 39.75 -19.39 -16.63
CA GLY A 147 40.37 -18.09 -16.91
C GLY A 147 40.11 -17.11 -15.79
N ALA A 148 41.06 -16.20 -15.59
CA ALA A 148 41.03 -15.25 -14.48
C ALA A 148 40.01 -14.13 -14.77
N THR A 149 38.72 -14.42 -14.55
CA THR A 149 37.59 -13.49 -14.73
C THR A 149 36.60 -13.60 -13.56
N GLN A 150 35.63 -12.71 -13.47
CA GLN A 150 34.65 -12.74 -12.39
C GLN A 150 33.51 -13.74 -12.67
N ILE A 151 33.04 -14.41 -11.61
CA ILE A 151 31.71 -14.99 -11.55
C ILE A 151 30.81 -13.90 -10.97
N THR A 152 29.80 -13.48 -11.73
CA THR A 152 28.85 -12.45 -11.32
C THR A 152 27.46 -13.04 -11.28
N GLY A 153 26.72 -12.80 -10.20
CA GLY A 153 25.35 -13.25 -10.04
C GLY A 153 24.44 -12.13 -9.55
N MET A 154 23.18 -12.20 -9.96
CA MET A 154 22.11 -11.34 -9.46
C MET A 154 20.85 -12.16 -9.27
N ALA A 155 20.20 -12.02 -8.12
CA ALA A 155 18.97 -12.73 -7.79
C ALA A 155 18.03 -11.88 -6.95
N ILE A 156 16.75 -12.26 -6.96
CA ILE A 156 15.76 -11.80 -5.99
C ILE A 156 15.48 -12.96 -5.04
N ILE A 157 15.55 -12.70 -3.74
CA ILE A 157 15.33 -13.66 -2.66
C ILE A 157 14.17 -13.17 -1.81
N GLU A 158 13.25 -14.07 -1.52
CA GLU A 158 12.16 -13.82 -0.57
C GLU A 158 12.47 -14.60 0.71
N THR A 159 12.46 -13.91 1.84
CA THR A 159 12.59 -14.55 3.16
C THR A 159 11.20 -14.77 3.75
N THR A 160 10.97 -15.92 4.38
CA THR A 160 9.71 -16.23 5.07
C THR A 160 9.85 -16.25 6.59
N SER A 161 11.07 -16.05 7.08
CA SER A 161 11.46 -16.06 8.49
C SER A 161 12.39 -14.88 8.76
N VAL A 162 12.25 -14.28 9.93
CA VAL A 162 13.24 -13.32 10.46
C VAL A 162 14.58 -13.99 10.67
N ASP A 163 15.64 -13.19 10.71
CA ASP A 163 17.02 -13.65 10.90
C ASP A 163 17.45 -14.74 9.91
N SER A 164 17.05 -14.58 8.65
CA SER A 164 17.44 -15.52 7.59
C SER A 164 18.91 -15.32 7.23
N VAL A 165 19.66 -16.42 7.14
CA VAL A 165 21.10 -16.38 6.87
C VAL A 165 21.37 -16.58 5.39
N LEU A 166 21.94 -15.59 4.74
CA LEU A 166 22.39 -15.62 3.36
C LEU A 166 23.88 -15.99 3.28
N THR A 167 24.26 -16.86 2.33
CA THR A 167 25.66 -17.09 1.95
C THR A 167 25.84 -17.12 0.43
N VAL A 168 27.08 -16.92 -0.03
CA VAL A 168 27.51 -17.22 -1.41
C VAL A 168 28.37 -18.48 -1.35
N ARG A 169 27.95 -19.56 -2.01
CA ARG A 169 28.55 -20.88 -1.85
C ARG A 169 29.23 -21.36 -3.12
N ASN A 170 30.37 -22.03 -2.97
CA ASN A 170 30.87 -22.97 -3.98
C ASN A 170 30.03 -24.26 -3.89
N PRO A 171 29.09 -24.53 -4.81
CA PRO A 171 28.17 -25.65 -4.68
C PRO A 171 28.92 -26.99 -4.57
N ALA A 172 28.39 -27.92 -3.80
CA ALA A 172 29.01 -29.24 -3.61
C ALA A 172 29.13 -30.05 -4.92
N SER A 173 28.38 -29.66 -5.96
CA SER A 173 28.45 -30.24 -7.30
C SER A 173 29.67 -29.78 -8.11
N ASN A 174 30.37 -28.71 -7.71
CA ASN A 174 31.60 -28.31 -8.38
C ASN A 174 32.71 -29.35 -8.16
N ALA A 175 33.46 -29.63 -9.23
CA ALA A 175 34.52 -30.63 -9.19
C ALA A 175 35.81 -30.14 -8.48
N ALA A 176 36.00 -28.83 -8.34
CA ALA A 176 37.23 -28.24 -7.83
C ALA A 176 36.96 -27.14 -6.80
N ALA A 177 37.94 -26.91 -5.93
CA ALA A 177 38.00 -25.69 -5.12
C ALA A 177 38.25 -24.48 -6.02
N LEU A 178 37.72 -23.33 -5.61
CA LEU A 178 37.87 -22.07 -6.34
C LEU A 178 38.91 -21.19 -5.65
N THR A 179 39.95 -20.84 -6.38
CA THR A 179 40.98 -19.90 -5.96
C THR A 179 40.50 -18.49 -6.27
N ILE A 180 40.26 -17.70 -5.23
CA ILE A 180 39.89 -16.31 -5.37
C ILE A 180 41.13 -15.49 -5.72
N THR A 181 41.06 -14.69 -6.79
CA THR A 181 42.24 -14.09 -7.44
C THR A 181 42.15 -12.56 -7.55
N PRO A 182 43.24 -11.82 -7.32
CA PRO A 182 43.26 -10.37 -7.56
C PRO A 182 43.28 -10.01 -9.05
N LEU A 183 43.57 -10.96 -9.95
CA LEU A 183 43.72 -10.68 -11.38
C LEU A 183 42.47 -11.15 -12.12
N ALA A 184 41.57 -10.23 -12.46
CA ALA A 184 40.39 -10.54 -13.28
C ALA A 184 40.49 -9.90 -14.67
N GLY A 185 41.48 -10.35 -15.46
CA GLY A 185 41.68 -9.88 -16.84
C GLY A 185 42.51 -8.58 -16.98
N GLY A 186 43.13 -8.09 -15.90
CA GLY A 186 43.97 -6.89 -15.89
C GLY A 186 45.23 -7.04 -15.03
N THR A 187 46.01 -5.96 -14.90
CA THR A 187 47.26 -5.93 -14.11
C THR A 187 47.10 -5.29 -12.73
N ARG A 188 45.92 -4.73 -12.44
CA ARG A 188 45.59 -4.12 -11.15
C ARG A 188 44.69 -5.08 -10.35
N PRO A 189 44.87 -5.16 -9.02
CA PRO A 189 44.05 -6.01 -8.19
C PRO A 189 42.58 -5.59 -8.25
N VAL A 190 41.68 -6.57 -8.33
CA VAL A 190 40.24 -6.41 -8.16
C VAL A 190 39.79 -6.89 -6.77
N SER A 191 38.58 -6.51 -6.39
CA SER A 191 37.91 -6.95 -5.16
C SER A 191 36.71 -7.83 -5.49
N ALA A 192 36.31 -8.67 -4.53
CA ALA A 192 34.99 -9.30 -4.55
C ALA A 192 34.00 -8.46 -3.75
N HIS A 193 32.75 -8.40 -4.22
CA HIS A 193 31.67 -7.73 -3.51
C HIS A 193 30.42 -8.62 -3.42
N LEU A 194 29.66 -8.41 -2.36
CA LEU A 194 28.31 -8.90 -2.12
C LEU A 194 27.47 -7.69 -1.71
N VAL A 195 26.53 -7.31 -2.57
CA VAL A 195 25.60 -6.22 -2.34
C VAL A 195 24.22 -6.80 -2.12
N ILE A 196 23.59 -6.42 -1.01
CA ILE A 196 22.25 -6.86 -0.61
C ILE A 196 21.38 -5.62 -0.47
N ILE A 197 20.21 -5.63 -1.09
CA ILE A 197 19.27 -4.52 -1.10
C ILE A 197 17.89 -5.06 -0.74
N GLN A 198 17.32 -4.61 0.37
CA GLN A 198 15.91 -4.87 0.68
C GLN A 198 15.02 -3.94 -0.13
N ILE A 199 14.07 -4.51 -0.87
CA ILE A 199 13.20 -3.79 -1.80
C ILE A 199 11.71 -3.90 -1.45
N GLN A 200 11.35 -4.79 -0.50
CA GLN A 200 10.01 -4.93 0.05
C GLN A 200 10.05 -5.58 1.43
#